data_AF-A0A2V9VCU6-F1
#
_entry.id   AF-A0A2V9VCU6-F1
#
_cell.length_a   1.000
_cell.length_b   1.000
_cell.length_c   1.000
_cell.angle_alpha   90.00
_cell.angle_beta   90.00
_cell.angle_gamma   90.00
#
_symmetry.space_group_name_H-M   'P 1'
#
loop_
_entity.id
_entity.type
_entity.pdbx_description
1 polymer ?
#
loop_
_entity_poly.entity_id
_entity_poly.type
_entity_poly.pdbx_seq_one_letter_code
_entity_poly.pdbx_strand_id
1 'polypeptide(L)'
;TAGASLYGESFCASCHAVQNAAGNLVGGNVGPELTRIGNKAKPEWLRAWVRNPRTYDPKTQMSHYRFTDQQVATMEGFLLAKADSDLLANVHLDPATPEQVAHGKSLVMEYGCSSCHEISGLKKPENFAPELTRIGSKPVSQLIFLTGMQHTLPDYIAGKIRQPRAFSPGLKMPQYSFTPTQIDALTTALLAQNDRAQSMPSALAVPAPPVSRYRPAGKAGQIMADLACLVATPSMAAAVTWHPISPGKAARCSANGSKSSSRTRARCDPR
;
A
#
# COMPACT_ATOMS: atom_id res chain seq x y z
N THR A 1 17.14 -20.85 31.61
CA THR A 1 17.34 -19.44 32.03
C THR A 1 15.98 -18.84 32.39
N ALA A 2 15.93 -17.76 33.18
CA ALA A 2 14.67 -17.14 33.60
C ALA A 2 13.75 -16.79 32.41
N GLY A 3 14.33 -16.36 31.28
CA GLY A 3 13.58 -16.11 30.06
C GLY A 3 13.01 -17.36 29.39
N ALA A 4 13.75 -18.48 29.36
CA ALA A 4 13.23 -19.75 28.85
C ALA A 4 12.08 -20.28 29.73
N SER A 5 12.17 -20.13 31.05
CA SER A 5 11.09 -20.48 31.99
C SER A 5 9.85 -19.63 31.72
N LEU A 6 10.00 -18.30 31.67
CA LEU A 6 8.88 -17.39 31.37
C LEU A 6 8.24 -17.69 30.01
N TYR A 7 9.04 -18.03 28.98
CA TYR A 7 8.54 -18.42 27.65
C TYR A 7 7.68 -19.69 27.71
N GLY A 8 8.13 -20.69 28.48
CA GLY A 8 7.40 -21.94 28.69
C GLY A 8 6.12 -21.76 29.52
N GLU A 9 6.21 -21.07 30.66
CA GLU A 9 5.09 -20.79 31.58
C GLU A 9 4.00 -19.92 30.92
N SER A 10 4.39 -19.07 29.96
CA SER A 10 3.46 -18.26 29.17
C SER A 10 2.92 -18.99 27.93
N PHE A 11 3.24 -20.28 27.79
CA PHE A 11 2.82 -21.15 26.69
C PHE A 11 3.17 -20.63 25.29
N CYS A 12 4.25 -19.86 25.15
CA CYS A 12 4.62 -19.24 23.88
C CYS A 12 4.86 -20.29 22.78
N ALA A 13 5.44 -21.44 23.15
CA ALA A 13 5.68 -22.57 22.26
C ALA A 13 4.40 -23.19 21.67
N SER A 14 3.23 -22.97 22.26
CA SER A 14 1.96 -23.49 21.73
C SER A 14 1.56 -22.81 20.41
N CYS A 15 2.02 -21.57 20.19
CA CYS A 15 1.76 -20.82 18.96
C CYS A 15 3.02 -20.64 18.12
N HIS A 16 4.19 -20.45 18.75
CA HIS A 16 5.43 -20.11 18.05
C HIS A 16 6.39 -21.30 18.00
N ALA A 17 6.78 -21.69 16.79
CA ALA A 17 7.85 -22.66 16.56
C ALA A 17 9.23 -22.05 16.80
N VAL A 18 10.14 -22.88 17.30
CA VAL A 18 11.58 -22.60 17.48
C VAL A 18 12.37 -23.86 17.15
N GLN A 19 13.48 -23.73 16.43
CA GLN A 19 14.41 -24.84 16.19
C GLN A 19 15.13 -25.20 17.50
N ASN A 20 15.14 -26.49 17.80
CA ASN A 20 15.92 -27.05 18.90
C ASN A 20 17.38 -27.30 18.47
N ALA A 21 18.19 -27.81 19.41
CA ALA A 21 19.61 -28.11 19.15
C ALA A 21 19.84 -29.18 18.07
N ALA A 22 18.83 -30.02 17.78
CA ALA A 22 18.89 -31.00 16.69
C ALA A 22 18.45 -30.41 15.33
N GLY A 23 18.18 -29.11 15.25
CA GLY A 23 17.71 -28.43 14.04
C GLY A 23 16.23 -28.63 13.72
N ASN A 24 15.49 -29.35 14.56
CA ASN A 24 14.06 -29.61 14.35
C ASN A 24 13.23 -28.42 14.84
N LEU A 25 12.27 -27.96 14.02
CA LEU A 25 11.27 -26.98 14.43
C LEU A 25 10.30 -27.61 15.44
N VAL A 26 10.22 -27.02 16.64
CA VAL A 26 9.35 -27.49 17.72
C VAL A 26 8.44 -26.35 18.16
N GLY A 27 7.15 -26.61 18.28
CA GLY A 27 6.13 -25.67 18.73
C GLY A 27 4.94 -25.56 17.77
N GLY A 28 4.15 -24.51 17.93
CA GLY A 28 2.97 -24.24 17.10
C GLY A 28 3.29 -23.53 15.78
N ASN A 29 2.29 -23.49 14.91
CA ASN A 29 2.32 -22.79 13.61
C ASN A 29 1.31 -21.63 13.53
N VAL A 30 0.72 -21.24 14.67
CA VAL A 30 -0.26 -20.14 14.74
C VAL A 30 0.46 -18.79 14.71
N GLY A 31 1.58 -18.70 15.41
CA GLY A 31 2.47 -17.54 15.42
C GLY A 31 3.65 -17.73 14.46
N PRO A 32 4.37 -16.64 14.13
CA PRO A 32 5.60 -16.73 13.35
C PRO A 32 6.66 -17.57 14.07
N GLU A 33 7.50 -18.21 13.28
CA GLU A 33 8.70 -18.91 13.71
C GLU A 33 9.71 -17.92 14.36
N LEU A 34 10.31 -18.30 15.49
CA LEU A 34 11.13 -17.40 16.32
C LEU A 34 12.61 -17.81 16.46
N THR A 35 13.12 -18.79 15.72
CA THR A 35 14.49 -19.34 15.88
C THR A 35 15.56 -18.27 15.85
N ARG A 36 15.42 -17.30 14.94
CA ARG A 36 16.42 -16.26 14.67
C ARG A 36 15.84 -14.85 14.79
N ILE A 37 14.81 -14.70 15.63
CA ILE A 37 14.11 -13.42 15.76
C ILE A 37 15.05 -12.29 16.19
N GLY A 38 16.09 -12.60 16.97
CA GLY A 38 17.11 -11.64 17.40
C GLY A 38 17.96 -11.06 16.26
N ASN A 39 18.11 -11.75 15.12
CA ASN A 39 18.81 -11.20 13.95
C ASN A 39 17.98 -10.17 13.17
N LYS A 40 16.65 -10.25 13.25
CA LYS A 40 15.73 -9.47 12.41
C LYS A 40 15.09 -8.32 13.16
N ALA A 41 14.71 -8.55 14.40
CA ALA A 41 13.86 -7.62 15.15
C ALA A 41 14.71 -6.63 15.97
N LYS A 42 14.28 -5.38 16.00
CA LYS A 42 14.91 -4.35 16.83
C LYS A 42 14.49 -4.54 18.31
N PRO A 43 15.38 -4.32 19.29
CA PRO A 43 15.08 -4.46 20.72
C PRO A 43 13.83 -3.68 21.15
N GLU A 44 13.75 -2.41 20.75
CA GLU A 44 12.63 -1.53 21.08
C GLU A 44 11.30 -2.03 20.51
N TRP A 45 11.33 -2.63 19.32
CA TRP A 45 10.15 -3.22 18.71
C TRP A 45 9.72 -4.49 19.45
N LEU A 46 10.66 -5.38 19.78
CA LEU A 46 10.37 -6.60 20.54
C LEU A 46 9.78 -6.29 21.91
N ARG A 47 10.36 -5.33 22.63
CA ARG A 47 9.85 -4.86 23.92
C ARG A 47 8.41 -4.40 23.82
N ALA A 48 8.12 -3.52 22.86
CA ALA A 48 6.80 -2.94 22.69
C ALA A 48 5.77 -3.99 22.24
N TRP A 49 6.17 -4.90 21.35
CA TRP A 49 5.34 -6.01 20.88
C TRP A 49 4.96 -6.98 22.01
N VAL A 50 5.95 -7.45 22.79
CA VAL A 50 5.73 -8.34 23.95
C VAL A 50 4.86 -7.67 25.01
N ARG A 51 5.02 -6.35 25.20
CA ARG A 51 4.26 -5.58 26.17
C ARG A 51 2.78 -5.49 25.80
N ASN A 52 2.44 -5.09 24.58
CA ASN A 52 1.06 -5.04 24.11
C ASN A 52 0.98 -5.06 22.57
N PRO A 53 0.82 -6.23 21.94
CA PRO A 53 0.88 -6.35 20.48
C PRO A 53 -0.32 -5.68 19.80
N ARG A 54 -1.45 -5.50 20.51
CA ARG A 54 -2.65 -4.82 19.98
C ARG A 54 -2.45 -3.33 19.71
N THR A 55 -1.37 -2.73 20.22
CA THR A 55 -0.99 -1.36 19.89
C THR A 55 -0.45 -1.24 18.47
N TYR A 56 0.18 -2.29 17.94
CA TYR A 56 0.69 -2.35 16.58
C TYR A 56 -0.31 -3.00 15.62
N ASP A 57 -0.91 -4.11 16.03
CA ASP A 57 -1.93 -4.81 15.26
C ASP A 57 -3.16 -5.10 16.12
N PRO A 58 -4.23 -4.30 16.01
CA PRO A 58 -5.46 -4.50 16.76
C PRO A 58 -6.14 -5.86 16.53
N LYS A 59 -5.81 -6.57 15.43
CA LYS A 59 -6.39 -7.86 15.03
C LYS A 59 -5.50 -9.05 15.37
N THR A 60 -4.33 -8.82 15.98
CA THR A 60 -3.40 -9.89 16.35
C THR A 60 -4.07 -10.93 17.27
N GLN A 61 -3.77 -12.20 17.01
CA GLN A 61 -4.18 -13.31 17.88
C GLN A 61 -3.25 -13.45 19.10
N MET A 62 -2.10 -12.76 19.11
CA MET A 62 -1.20 -12.78 20.25
C MET A 62 -1.84 -12.05 21.44
N SER A 63 -1.96 -12.76 22.55
CA SER A 63 -2.58 -12.25 23.77
C SER A 63 -1.77 -11.10 24.40
N HIS A 64 -2.47 -10.18 25.07
CA HIS A 64 -1.83 -9.19 25.93
C HIS A 64 -1.60 -9.82 27.33
N TYR A 65 -0.38 -10.30 27.57
CA TYR A 65 -0.03 -11.09 28.77
C TYR A 65 0.07 -10.28 30.07
N ARG A 66 0.00 -8.93 30.01
CA ARG A 66 0.11 -8.03 31.18
C ARG A 66 1.37 -8.27 32.01
N PHE A 67 2.48 -8.59 31.35
CA PHE A 67 3.78 -8.75 31.98
C PHE A 67 4.21 -7.48 32.72
N THR A 68 4.89 -7.67 33.86
CA THR A 68 5.61 -6.58 34.53
C THR A 68 6.78 -6.09 33.67
N ASP A 69 7.30 -4.90 33.98
CA ASP A 69 8.49 -4.39 33.29
C ASP A 69 9.67 -5.36 33.32
N GLN A 70 9.88 -6.01 34.46
CA GLN A 70 10.92 -7.01 34.61
C GLN A 70 10.69 -8.25 33.73
N GLN A 71 9.45 -8.73 33.64
CA GLN A 71 9.09 -9.85 32.78
C GLN A 71 9.22 -9.50 31.29
N VAL A 72 8.82 -8.29 30.89
CA VAL A 72 9.01 -7.79 29.51
C VAL A 72 10.50 -7.77 29.17
N ALA A 73 11.35 -7.19 30.03
CA ALA A 73 12.79 -7.15 29.81
C ALA A 73 13.42 -8.56 29.75
N THR A 74 12.93 -9.47 30.60
CA THR A 74 13.39 -10.87 30.64
C THR A 74 13.02 -11.62 29.36
N MET A 75 11.80 -11.43 28.85
CA MET A 75 11.33 -12.02 27.60
C MET A 75 12.03 -11.40 26.38
N GLU A 76 12.19 -10.09 26.36
CA GLU A 76 12.93 -9.35 25.32
C GLU A 76 14.37 -9.87 25.22
N GLY A 77 15.09 -9.95 26.35
CA GLY A 77 16.45 -10.46 26.38
C GLY A 77 16.56 -11.91 25.90
N PHE A 78 15.58 -12.76 26.25
CA PHE A 78 15.51 -14.13 25.75
C PHE A 78 15.31 -14.19 24.23
N LEU A 79 14.39 -13.40 23.67
CA LEU A 79 14.13 -13.37 22.23
C LEU A 79 15.29 -12.74 21.45
N LEU A 80 15.94 -11.70 21.98
CA LEU A 80 17.14 -11.12 21.38
C LEU A 80 18.32 -12.09 21.39
N ALA A 81 18.46 -12.90 22.44
CA ALA A 81 19.46 -13.96 22.51
C ALA A 81 19.20 -15.10 21.50
N LYS A 82 18.01 -15.16 20.89
CA LYS A 82 17.75 -16.01 19.71
C LYS A 82 18.29 -15.36 18.44
N ALA A 83 19.57 -15.03 18.46
CA ALA A 83 20.32 -14.55 17.32
C ALA A 83 21.42 -15.56 16.98
N ASP A 84 21.67 -15.74 15.70
CA ASP A 84 22.81 -16.47 15.19
C ASP A 84 23.87 -15.44 14.75
N SER A 85 24.96 -15.32 15.50
CA SER A 85 26.10 -14.46 15.11
C SER A 85 26.74 -14.92 13.81
N ASP A 86 26.59 -16.22 13.52
CA ASP A 86 27.23 -16.93 12.43
C ASP A 86 26.23 -17.17 11.30
N LEU A 87 25.11 -16.42 11.26
CA LEU A 87 24.07 -16.50 10.23
C LEU A 87 24.64 -16.49 8.80
N LEU A 88 25.75 -15.78 8.61
CA LEU A 88 26.45 -15.65 7.33
C LEU A 88 27.77 -16.43 7.27
N ALA A 89 28.14 -17.21 8.29
CA ALA A 89 29.43 -17.90 8.36
C ALA A 89 29.64 -18.91 7.22
N ASN A 90 28.55 -19.51 6.71
CA ASN A 90 28.60 -20.41 5.57
C ASN A 90 28.34 -19.72 4.22
N VAL A 91 28.05 -18.41 4.23
CA VAL A 91 27.80 -17.62 3.03
C VAL A 91 29.13 -17.07 2.53
N HIS A 92 29.76 -17.83 1.62
CA HIS A 92 30.98 -17.44 0.94
C HIS A 92 30.61 -16.69 -0.33
N LEU A 93 30.52 -15.36 -0.23
CA LEU A 93 30.45 -14.50 -1.40
C LEU A 93 31.85 -14.04 -1.74
N ASP A 94 32.20 -14.03 -3.02
CA ASP A 94 33.42 -13.38 -3.47
C ASP A 94 33.40 -11.91 -3.03
N PRO A 95 34.55 -11.34 -2.63
CA PRO A 95 34.64 -9.92 -2.29
C PRO A 95 34.11 -9.08 -3.45
N ALA A 96 33.10 -8.26 -3.18
CA ALA A 96 32.55 -7.37 -4.20
C ALA A 96 33.63 -6.35 -4.61
N THR A 97 33.90 -6.24 -5.90
CA THR A 97 34.80 -5.19 -6.39
C THR A 97 34.10 -3.83 -6.30
N PRO A 98 34.85 -2.72 -6.16
CA PRO A 98 34.26 -1.38 -6.19
C PRO A 98 33.40 -1.13 -7.44
N GLU A 99 33.80 -1.69 -8.59
CA GLU A 99 33.07 -1.60 -9.86
C GLU A 99 31.74 -2.36 -9.80
N GLN A 100 31.71 -3.56 -9.21
CA GLN A 100 30.47 -4.31 -9.02
C GLN A 100 29.49 -3.55 -8.11
N VAL A 101 29.99 -2.95 -7.02
CA VAL A 101 29.17 -2.14 -6.11
C VAL A 101 28.65 -0.89 -6.83
N ALA A 102 29.50 -0.19 -7.59
CA ALA A 102 29.12 0.99 -8.36
C ALA A 102 28.09 0.67 -9.46
N HIS A 103 28.28 -0.46 -10.15
CA HIS A 103 27.34 -0.95 -11.14
C HIS A 103 26.00 -1.30 -10.51
N GLY A 104 26.00 -2.04 -9.39
CA GLY A 104 24.77 -2.38 -8.64
C GLY A 104 24.02 -1.13 -8.18
N LYS A 105 24.71 -0.13 -7.64
CA LYS A 105 24.13 1.17 -7.29
C LYS A 105 23.47 1.86 -8.49
N SER A 106 24.11 1.80 -9.66
CA SER A 106 23.56 2.37 -10.91
C SER A 106 22.29 1.65 -11.35
N LEU A 107 22.27 0.30 -11.29
CA LEU A 107 21.07 -0.49 -11.60
C LEU A 107 19.91 -0.17 -10.64
N VAL A 108 20.18 -0.02 -9.34
CA VAL A 108 19.15 0.34 -8.34
C VAL A 108 18.49 1.69 -8.66
N MET A 109 19.27 2.66 -9.15
CA MET A 109 18.74 3.94 -9.62
C MET A 109 18.01 3.80 -10.96
N GLU A 110 18.55 3.02 -11.89
CA GLU A 110 17.98 2.82 -13.23
C GLU A 110 16.61 2.13 -13.19
N TYR A 111 16.47 1.09 -12.37
CA TYR A 111 15.19 0.41 -12.15
C TYR A 111 14.26 1.16 -11.20
N GLY A 112 14.69 2.31 -10.67
CA GLY A 112 13.86 3.18 -9.84
C GLY A 112 13.55 2.61 -8.46
N CYS A 113 14.29 1.62 -7.95
CA CYS A 113 14.06 1.03 -6.63
C CYS A 113 14.11 2.10 -5.52
N SER A 114 15.03 3.06 -5.65
CA SER A 114 15.19 4.17 -4.70
C SER A 114 14.08 5.23 -4.78
N SER A 115 13.16 5.16 -5.76
CA SER A 115 11.99 6.05 -5.79
C SER A 115 11.04 5.77 -4.62
N CYS A 116 10.82 4.49 -4.30
CA CYS A 116 9.95 4.03 -3.23
C CYS A 116 10.72 3.62 -1.95
N HIS A 117 11.84 2.90 -2.08
CA HIS A 117 12.62 2.42 -0.93
C HIS A 117 13.72 3.40 -0.54
N GLU A 118 13.93 3.56 0.77
CA GLU A 118 15.12 4.21 1.27
C GLU A 118 16.28 3.21 1.28
N ILE A 119 17.35 3.53 0.56
CA ILE A 119 18.53 2.66 0.43
C ILE A 119 19.75 3.49 0.81
N SER A 120 20.46 3.04 1.84
CA SER A 120 21.62 3.76 2.38
C SER A 120 22.65 4.04 1.29
N GLY A 121 23.08 5.31 1.19
CA GLY A 121 24.06 5.75 0.19
C GLY A 121 23.52 5.97 -1.22
N LEU A 122 22.20 5.91 -1.43
CA LEU A 122 21.54 6.27 -2.70
C LEU A 122 20.51 7.37 -2.47
N LYS A 123 20.60 8.44 -3.26
CA LYS A 123 19.60 9.51 -3.27
C LYS A 123 18.44 9.14 -4.19
N LYS A 124 17.24 9.59 -3.83
CA LYS A 124 16.10 9.55 -4.76
C LYS A 124 16.45 10.44 -5.97
N PRO A 125 16.28 9.97 -7.22
CA PRO A 125 16.55 10.81 -8.37
C PRO A 125 15.51 11.94 -8.43
N GLU A 126 15.96 13.19 -8.36
CA GLU A 126 15.06 14.36 -8.37
C GLU A 126 14.32 14.53 -9.71
N ASN A 127 14.76 13.84 -10.78
CA ASN A 127 14.17 13.88 -12.11
C ASN A 127 14.08 12.49 -12.77
N PHE A 128 13.70 11.46 -12.00
CA PHE A 128 13.52 10.10 -12.56
C PHE A 128 12.49 10.07 -13.71
N ALA A 129 11.45 10.92 -13.62
CA ALA A 129 10.39 11.03 -14.61
C ALA A 129 10.06 12.51 -14.87
N PRO A 130 9.55 12.84 -16.08
CA PRO A 130 9.06 14.17 -16.36
C PRO A 130 7.82 14.50 -15.51
N GLU A 131 7.69 15.77 -15.15
CA GLU A 131 6.50 16.36 -14.54
C GLU A 131 5.31 16.28 -15.54
N LEU A 132 4.13 15.85 -15.08
CA LEU A 132 2.96 15.60 -15.92
C LEU A 132 1.74 16.48 -15.59
N THR A 133 1.81 17.37 -14.60
CA THR A 133 0.67 18.16 -14.11
C THR A 133 0.20 19.18 -15.16
N ARG A 134 1.01 19.48 -16.19
CA ARG A 134 0.60 20.28 -17.37
C ARG A 134 0.74 19.57 -18.71
N ILE A 135 0.84 18.23 -18.74
CA ILE A 135 1.04 17.51 -20.00
C ILE A 135 -0.08 17.77 -21.01
N GLY A 136 -1.32 17.99 -20.55
CA GLY A 136 -2.49 18.31 -21.37
C GLY A 136 -2.45 19.69 -22.05
N SER A 137 -1.57 20.58 -21.58
CA SER A 137 -1.35 21.92 -22.17
C SER A 137 -0.11 21.97 -23.07
N LYS A 138 0.62 20.87 -23.24
CA LYS A 138 1.89 20.88 -23.98
C LYS A 138 1.65 21.16 -25.47
N PRO A 139 2.28 22.18 -26.07
CA PRO A 139 2.04 22.51 -27.47
C PRO A 139 2.58 21.41 -28.39
N VAL A 140 1.82 21.10 -29.44
CA VAL A 140 2.15 20.04 -30.42
C VAL A 140 3.52 20.25 -31.06
N SER A 141 3.96 21.50 -31.22
CA SER A 141 5.29 21.85 -31.77
C SER A 141 6.47 21.39 -30.90
N GLN A 142 6.25 21.02 -29.65
CA GLN A 142 7.27 20.50 -28.72
C GLN A 142 7.21 18.98 -28.56
N LEU A 143 6.42 18.29 -29.39
CA LEU A 143 6.24 16.84 -29.34
C LEU A 143 7.00 16.16 -30.48
N ILE A 144 7.56 14.99 -30.18
CA ILE A 144 8.23 14.13 -31.17
C ILE A 144 7.26 13.01 -31.51
N PHE A 145 6.96 12.85 -32.79
CA PHE A 145 6.03 11.85 -33.31
C PHE A 145 6.77 10.71 -34.01
N LEU A 146 6.20 9.50 -33.94
CA LEU A 146 6.70 8.36 -34.69
C LEU A 146 6.24 8.44 -36.15
N THR A 147 7.00 7.83 -37.05
CA THR A 147 6.60 7.72 -38.47
C THR A 147 5.24 7.03 -38.60
N GLY A 148 4.28 7.66 -39.28
CA GLY A 148 2.93 7.14 -39.46
C GLY A 148 1.96 7.39 -38.29
N MET A 149 2.40 8.09 -37.23
CA MET A 149 1.54 8.53 -36.12
C MET A 149 0.82 9.83 -36.49
N GLN A 150 -0.41 10.00 -36.00
CA GLN A 150 -1.12 11.28 -36.10
C GLN A 150 -0.47 12.32 -35.19
N HIS A 151 -0.29 13.55 -35.70
CA HIS A 151 0.43 14.61 -34.98
C HIS A 151 -0.47 15.36 -33.99
N THR A 152 -1.06 14.62 -33.05
CA THR A 152 -1.94 15.18 -32.01
C THR A 152 -1.39 14.87 -30.61
N LEU A 153 -1.71 15.72 -29.63
CA LEU A 153 -1.32 15.48 -28.24
C LEU A 153 -1.90 14.16 -27.67
N PRO A 154 -3.18 13.80 -27.90
CA PRO A 154 -3.71 12.49 -27.52
C PRO A 154 -2.90 11.31 -28.10
N ASP A 155 -2.59 11.34 -29.40
CA ASP A 155 -1.84 10.27 -30.07
C ASP A 155 -0.41 10.14 -29.54
N TYR A 156 0.23 11.28 -29.26
CA TYR A 156 1.54 11.32 -28.61
C TYR A 156 1.50 10.65 -27.23
N ILE A 157 0.54 11.01 -26.37
CA ILE A 157 0.41 10.45 -25.01
C ILE A 157 0.11 8.95 -25.08
N ALA A 158 -0.88 8.55 -25.88
CA ALA A 158 -1.26 7.15 -26.04
C ALA A 158 -0.11 6.31 -26.59
N GLY A 159 0.63 6.82 -27.58
CA GLY A 159 1.82 6.20 -28.12
C GLY A 159 2.91 6.00 -27.07
N LYS A 160 3.18 7.04 -26.26
CA LYS A 160 4.17 6.98 -25.16
C LYS A 160 3.81 5.93 -24.11
N ILE A 161 2.53 5.79 -23.77
CA ILE A 161 2.06 4.77 -22.82
C ILE A 161 2.19 3.37 -23.43
N ARG A 162 1.82 3.20 -24.70
CA ARG A 162 1.79 1.90 -25.39
C ARG A 162 3.19 1.35 -25.64
N GLN A 163 4.09 2.18 -26.16
CA GLN A 163 5.44 1.77 -26.59
C GLN A 163 6.45 2.91 -26.35
N PRO A 164 6.83 3.20 -25.10
CA PRO A 164 7.71 4.33 -24.79
C PRO A 164 9.05 4.27 -25.52
N ARG A 165 9.64 3.06 -25.62
CA ARG A 165 10.94 2.82 -26.26
C ARG A 165 10.96 3.03 -27.77
N ALA A 166 9.80 3.10 -28.43
CA ALA A 166 9.73 3.43 -29.85
C ALA A 166 10.14 4.88 -30.15
N PHE A 167 10.02 5.79 -29.17
CA PHE A 167 10.37 7.20 -29.33
C PHE A 167 11.85 7.48 -29.07
N SER A 168 12.52 6.63 -28.30
CA SER A 168 13.97 6.64 -28.10
C SER A 168 14.38 5.36 -27.38
N PRO A 169 15.38 4.61 -27.89
CA PRO A 169 15.86 3.37 -27.26
C PRO A 169 16.35 3.55 -25.82
N GLY A 170 16.78 4.77 -25.46
CA GLY A 170 17.30 5.09 -24.12
C GLY A 170 16.22 5.42 -23.07
N LEU A 171 14.93 5.45 -23.42
CA LEU A 171 13.86 5.79 -22.48
C LEU A 171 13.71 4.71 -21.39
N LYS A 172 13.74 5.15 -20.14
CA LYS A 172 13.62 4.30 -18.94
C LYS A 172 12.18 4.05 -18.49
N MET A 173 11.20 4.71 -19.13
CA MET A 173 9.78 4.45 -18.88
C MET A 173 9.46 2.97 -19.16
N PRO A 174 8.92 2.21 -18.18
CA PRO A 174 8.58 0.81 -18.37
C PRO A 174 7.50 0.62 -19.43
N GLN A 175 7.53 -0.54 -20.11
CA GLN A 175 6.45 -0.93 -21.01
C GLN A 175 5.41 -1.75 -20.24
N TYR A 176 4.20 -1.21 -20.17
CA TYR A 176 3.07 -1.85 -19.49
C TYR A 176 2.15 -2.52 -20.52
N SER A 177 1.57 -3.65 -20.13
CA SER A 177 0.60 -4.40 -20.96
C SER A 177 -0.83 -3.94 -20.71
N PHE A 178 -1.12 -2.66 -20.96
CA PHE A 178 -2.46 -2.09 -20.81
C PHE A 178 -3.39 -2.48 -21.97
N THR A 179 -4.68 -2.66 -21.68
CA THR A 179 -5.71 -2.83 -22.71
C THR A 179 -5.97 -1.49 -23.43
N PRO A 180 -6.56 -1.50 -24.64
CA PRO A 180 -6.91 -0.27 -25.35
C PRO A 180 -7.74 0.70 -24.48
N THR A 181 -8.76 0.18 -23.79
CA THR A 181 -9.61 0.98 -22.89
C THR A 181 -8.81 1.59 -21.73
N GLN A 182 -7.82 0.88 -21.18
CA GLN A 182 -6.96 1.42 -20.13
C GLN A 182 -6.06 2.54 -20.67
N ILE A 183 -5.50 2.37 -21.87
CA ILE A 183 -4.68 3.41 -22.53
C ILE A 183 -5.53 4.67 -22.78
N ASP A 184 -6.77 4.52 -23.25
CA ASP A 184 -7.67 5.64 -23.50
C ASP A 184 -8.03 6.37 -22.20
N ALA A 185 -8.32 5.62 -21.13
CA ALA A 185 -8.61 6.20 -19.81
C ALA A 185 -7.40 6.96 -19.24
N LEU A 186 -6.19 6.39 -19.33
CA LEU A 186 -4.96 7.04 -18.89
C LEU A 186 -4.66 8.29 -19.72
N THR A 187 -4.82 8.20 -21.04
CA THR A 187 -4.63 9.33 -21.96
C THR A 187 -5.60 10.46 -21.62
N THR A 188 -6.87 10.13 -21.39
CA THR A 188 -7.91 11.10 -20.99
C THR A 188 -7.56 11.76 -19.65
N ALA A 189 -7.14 10.98 -18.66
CA ALA A 189 -6.75 11.50 -17.35
C ALA A 189 -5.54 12.45 -17.44
N LEU A 190 -4.56 12.14 -18.31
CA LEU A 190 -3.39 12.99 -18.54
C LEU A 190 -3.74 14.25 -19.35
N LEU A 191 -4.62 14.17 -20.34
CA LEU A 191 -5.13 15.34 -21.07
C LEU A 191 -5.89 16.31 -20.14
N ALA A 192 -6.52 15.78 -19.08
CA ALA A 192 -7.16 16.59 -18.06
C ALA A 192 -6.15 17.35 -17.15
N GLN A 193 -4.86 16.97 -17.15
CA GLN A 193 -3.79 17.70 -16.47
C GLN A 193 -3.32 18.89 -17.32
N ASN A 194 -4.13 19.94 -17.36
CA ASN A 194 -3.90 21.16 -18.15
C ASN A 194 -3.95 22.43 -17.28
N ASP A 195 -3.56 23.57 -17.83
CA ASP A 195 -3.47 24.84 -17.11
C ASP A 195 -4.79 25.26 -16.48
N ARG A 196 -5.91 24.97 -17.17
CA ARG A 196 -7.25 25.23 -16.66
C ARG A 196 -7.53 24.38 -15.43
N ALA A 197 -7.15 23.10 -15.42
CA ALA A 197 -7.31 22.24 -14.27
C ALA A 197 -6.49 22.70 -13.06
N GLN A 198 -5.30 23.28 -13.26
CA GLN A 198 -4.48 23.81 -12.17
C GLN A 198 -5.02 25.12 -11.58
N SER A 199 -5.59 25.98 -12.42
CA SER A 199 -6.01 27.33 -12.04
C SER A 199 -7.50 27.47 -11.74
N MET A 200 -8.31 26.43 -11.98
CA MET A 200 -9.75 26.47 -11.69
C MET A 200 -10.01 26.54 -10.18
N PRO A 201 -10.70 27.59 -9.69
CA PRO A 201 -11.18 27.64 -8.32
C PRO A 201 -12.14 26.47 -8.06
N SER A 202 -12.03 25.83 -6.89
CA SER A 202 -12.93 24.74 -6.48
C SER A 202 -14.41 25.14 -6.50
N ALA A 203 -14.71 26.44 -6.33
CA ALA A 203 -16.05 27.00 -6.43
C ALA A 203 -16.68 26.89 -7.84
N LEU A 204 -15.87 26.72 -8.90
CA LEU A 204 -16.32 26.54 -10.28
C LEU A 204 -16.29 25.07 -10.71
N ALA A 205 -15.84 24.16 -9.84
CA ALA A 205 -15.89 22.73 -10.11
C ALA A 205 -17.32 22.22 -9.89
N VAL A 206 -17.96 21.73 -10.95
CA VAL A 206 -19.24 21.04 -10.83
C VAL A 206 -18.96 19.63 -10.31
N PRO A 207 -19.52 19.23 -9.15
CA PRO A 207 -19.34 17.88 -8.65
C PRO A 207 -19.87 16.88 -9.69
N ALA A 208 -19.14 15.78 -9.90
CA ALA A 208 -19.58 14.72 -10.79
C ALA A 208 -20.99 14.26 -10.34
N PRO A 209 -21.95 14.16 -11.27
CA PRO A 209 -23.27 13.65 -10.93
C PRO A 209 -23.13 12.28 -10.25
N PRO A 210 -23.86 12.02 -9.15
CA PRO A 210 -23.85 10.69 -8.58
C PRO A 210 -24.27 9.69 -9.65
N VAL A 211 -23.52 8.59 -9.78
CA VAL A 211 -23.83 7.53 -10.74
C VAL A 211 -25.26 7.08 -10.48
N SER A 212 -26.15 7.32 -11.44
CA SER A 212 -27.57 7.05 -11.27
C SER A 212 -27.75 5.54 -11.12
N ARG A 213 -28.23 5.12 -9.95
CA ARG A 213 -28.68 3.74 -9.71
C ARG A 213 -30.13 3.52 -10.17
N TYR A 214 -30.68 4.48 -10.93
CA TYR A 214 -32.03 4.40 -11.45
C TYR A 214 -32.14 3.23 -12.43
N ARG A 215 -32.97 2.25 -12.07
CA ARG A 215 -33.45 1.21 -12.97
C ARG A 215 -34.92 1.54 -13.25
N PRO A 216 -35.29 1.89 -14.49
CA PRO A 216 -36.69 2.10 -14.83
C PRO A 216 -37.49 0.84 -14.48
N ALA A 217 -38.62 1.00 -13.80
CA ALA A 217 -39.46 -0.12 -13.39
C ALA A 217 -40.50 -0.46 -14.47
N GLY A 218 -41.06 -1.67 -14.39
CA GLY A 218 -42.16 -2.11 -15.25
C GLY A 218 -41.76 -2.41 -16.69
N LYS A 219 -42.74 -2.42 -17.59
CA LYS A 219 -42.58 -2.86 -18.98
C LYS A 219 -41.61 -2.00 -19.78
N ALA A 220 -41.57 -0.69 -19.49
CA ALA A 220 -40.59 0.22 -20.07
C ALA A 220 -39.16 -0.14 -19.63
N GLY A 221 -38.96 -0.50 -18.36
CA GLY A 221 -37.67 -0.97 -17.86
C GLY A 221 -37.20 -2.28 -18.47
N GLN A 222 -38.13 -3.20 -18.72
CA GLN A 222 -37.85 -4.46 -19.43
C GLN A 222 -37.38 -4.17 -20.86
N ILE A 223 -38.11 -3.35 -21.60
CA ILE A 223 -37.74 -2.95 -22.97
C ILE A 223 -36.38 -2.24 -23.01
N MET A 224 -36.11 -1.33 -22.07
CA MET A 224 -34.82 -0.63 -22.01
C MET A 224 -33.64 -1.55 -21.67
N ALA A 225 -33.88 -2.62 -20.90
CA ALA A 225 -32.89 -3.65 -20.62
C ALA A 225 -32.68 -4.57 -21.83
N ASP A 226 -33.76 -4.99 -22.49
CA ASP A 226 -33.74 -5.87 -23.66
C ASP A 226 -33.06 -5.21 -24.87
N LEU A 227 -33.26 -3.91 -25.04
CA LEU A 227 -32.63 -3.11 -26.10
C LEU A 227 -31.23 -2.60 -25.72
N ALA A 228 -30.70 -2.97 -24.55
CA ALA A 228 -29.42 -2.52 -24.02
C ALA A 228 -29.22 -0.98 -24.03
N CYS A 229 -30.31 -0.22 -23.86
CA CYS A 229 -30.29 1.25 -23.92
C CYS A 229 -29.46 1.89 -22.80
N LEU A 230 -29.22 1.16 -21.71
CA LEU A 230 -28.41 1.58 -20.57
C LEU A 230 -27.06 0.86 -20.61
N VAL A 231 -26.18 1.28 -21.53
CA VAL A 231 -24.80 0.78 -21.60
C VAL A 231 -24.04 1.29 -20.37
N ALA A 232 -23.48 0.34 -19.62
CA ALA A 232 -22.80 0.54 -18.35
C ALA A 232 -21.58 1.47 -18.44
N THR A 233 -21.48 2.45 -17.54
CA THR A 233 -20.17 2.83 -17.00
C THR A 233 -19.69 1.69 -16.09
N PRO A 234 -18.40 1.32 -16.10
CA PRO A 234 -17.90 0.13 -15.43
C PRO A 234 -18.11 0.22 -13.92
N SER A 235 -19.06 -0.57 -13.43
CA SER A 235 -19.19 -0.89 -12.01
C SER A 235 -18.10 -1.88 -11.64
N MET A 236 -17.04 -1.38 -10.99
CA MET A 236 -16.43 -1.98 -9.79
C MET A 236 -15.14 -1.22 -9.45
N ALA A 237 -15.28 -0.14 -8.70
CA ALA A 237 -14.26 0.28 -7.74
C ALA A 237 -14.96 0.38 -6.39
N ALA A 238 -14.71 -0.58 -5.52
CA ALA A 238 -15.02 -0.43 -4.11
C ALA A 238 -14.34 0.86 -3.62
N ALA A 239 -15.13 1.87 -3.28
CA ALA A 239 -14.62 3.09 -2.67
C ALA A 239 -14.03 2.72 -1.30
N VAL A 240 -12.70 2.61 -1.23
CA VAL A 240 -11.96 2.70 0.02
C VAL A 240 -12.12 4.14 0.49
N THR A 241 -13.01 4.36 1.45
CA THR A 241 -13.19 5.67 2.10
C THR A 241 -12.02 5.92 3.04
N TRP A 242 -11.04 6.70 2.58
CA TRP A 242 -10.04 7.31 3.46
C TRP A 242 -10.74 8.37 4.32
N HIS A 243 -10.89 8.10 5.61
CA HIS A 243 -11.28 9.11 6.58
C HIS A 243 -10.04 9.86 7.05
N PRO A 244 -9.97 11.21 6.93
CA PRO A 244 -8.93 11.97 7.59
C PRO A 244 -9.15 11.91 9.11
N ILE A 245 -8.14 11.43 9.84
CA ILE A 245 -8.10 11.49 11.30
C ILE A 245 -7.86 12.97 11.68
N SER A 246 -8.87 13.64 12.24
CA SER A 246 -8.67 14.86 13.01
C SER A 246 -8.47 14.54 14.49
N PRO A 247 -7.54 15.22 15.19
CA PRO A 247 -7.24 14.94 16.58
C PRO A 247 -8.23 15.66 17.49
N GLY A 248 -8.67 14.95 18.54
CA GLY A 248 -9.22 15.57 19.74
C GLY A 248 -10.73 15.74 19.80
N LYS A 249 -11.39 14.83 20.51
CA LYS A 249 -12.21 15.10 21.70
C LYS A 249 -12.79 13.79 22.19
N ALA A 250 -12.37 13.38 23.39
CA ALA A 250 -12.98 12.28 24.11
C ALA A 250 -14.40 12.67 24.54
N ALA A 251 -15.37 11.80 24.34
CA ALA A 251 -16.63 11.83 25.07
C ALA A 251 -16.97 10.41 25.52
N ARG A 252 -17.05 10.26 26.84
CA ARG A 252 -17.40 9.04 27.58
C ARG A 252 -18.79 8.56 27.18
N CYS A 253 -18.93 7.28 26.88
CA CYS A 253 -20.21 6.58 26.99
C CYS A 253 -20.34 6.06 28.41
N SER A 254 -21.31 6.60 29.18
CA SER A 254 -21.78 5.98 30.42
C SER A 254 -23.06 5.21 30.12
N ALA A 255 -23.07 3.93 30.46
CA ALA A 255 -24.23 3.06 30.34
C ALA A 255 -25.13 3.19 31.58
N ASN A 256 -26.44 3.28 31.34
CA ASN A 256 -27.56 2.84 32.19
C ASN A 256 -28.78 2.97 31.27
N GLY A 257 -29.67 2.02 31.05
CA GLY A 257 -30.05 0.84 31.80
C GLY A 257 -31.58 0.77 31.76
N SER A 258 -32.12 -0.34 31.26
CA SER A 258 -33.52 -0.82 31.36
C SER A 258 -34.55 -0.51 30.25
N LYS A 259 -34.87 -1.60 29.53
CA LYS A 259 -36.17 -2.20 29.21
C LYS A 259 -37.29 -1.38 28.52
N SER A 260 -37.58 -1.86 27.31
CA SER A 260 -38.89 -2.30 26.78
C SER A 260 -39.74 -1.34 25.94
N SER A 261 -40.07 -1.87 24.76
CA SER A 261 -41.34 -1.80 24.03
C SER A 261 -41.86 -0.46 23.49
N SER A 262 -42.17 -0.54 22.20
CA SER A 262 -43.18 0.21 21.44
C SER A 262 -42.72 1.44 20.65
N ARG A 263 -43.33 1.52 19.46
CA ARG A 263 -43.02 2.35 18.31
C ARG A 263 -43.16 3.83 18.60
N THR A 264 -42.20 4.65 18.17
CA THR A 264 -42.51 6.00 17.69
C THR A 264 -41.49 6.45 16.66
N ARG A 265 -41.97 6.90 15.48
CA ARG A 265 -41.16 7.55 14.45
C ARG A 265 -40.65 8.88 15.01
N ALA A 266 -39.33 9.06 15.09
CA ALA A 266 -38.73 10.38 15.26
C ALA A 266 -38.34 10.93 13.89
N ARG A 267 -38.97 12.06 13.51
CA ARG A 267 -38.51 12.94 12.43
C ARG A 267 -37.34 13.75 12.99
N CYS A 268 -36.27 13.91 12.21
CA CYS A 268 -35.22 14.88 12.48
C CYS A 268 -35.28 15.99 11.43
N ASP A 269 -35.37 17.23 11.91
CA ASP A 269 -35.24 18.48 11.17
C ASP A 269 -33.86 19.08 11.54
N PRO A 270 -33.08 19.66 10.60
CA PRO A 270 -31.70 20.04 10.87
C PRO A 270 -31.58 21.47 11.40
N ARG A 271 -30.70 21.66 12.38
CA ARG A 271 -29.93 22.90 12.61
C ARG A 271 -28.47 22.53 12.81
#